data_AF-A0A8J2KA95-F1
#
_entry.id   AF-A0A8J2KA95-F1
#
_cell.length_a   1.000
_cell.length_b   1.000
_cell.length_c   1.000
_cell.angle_alpha   90.00
_cell.angle_beta   90.00
_cell.angle_gamma   90.00
#
_symmetry.space_group_name_H-M   'P 1'
#
loop_
_entity.id
_entity.type
_entity.pdbx_description
1 polymer ?
#
loop_
_entity_poly.entity_id
_entity_poly.type
_entity_poly.pdbx_seq_one_letter_code
_entity_poly.pdbx_strand_id
1 'polypeptide(L)'
;MIFNLCLNLSVLLLATNVFIFASAECGYESCPKGKEGYLNIHLVPHSHDDVGWLKTVDQYYYGDKNGIQLAAVQYILDSVVSELQKSPDRRFIYVETGFFWRWWTNQDADTQRVVTNLINTGQLEFISGGWCMNDEATTHYNAIIDQMTLGLRCHKMGHTQRHVLRLA
;
A
#
# COMPACT_ATOMS: atom_id res chain seq x y z
N MET A 1 15.79 48.51 51.21
CA MET A 1 16.94 48.40 50.29
C MET A 1 17.01 46.93 49.87
N ILE A 2 16.56 46.55 48.67
CA ILE A 2 17.31 46.66 47.38
C ILE A 2 18.52 45.72 47.43
N PHE A 3 18.81 44.77 46.54
CA PHE A 3 18.25 44.17 45.32
C PHE A 3 19.29 43.09 44.88
N ASN A 4 18.96 42.28 43.87
CA ASN A 4 19.84 41.40 43.05
C ASN A 4 20.11 40.00 43.64
N LEU A 5 19.53 38.90 43.13
CA LEU A 5 19.07 38.56 41.77
C LEU A 5 20.20 38.64 40.72
N CYS A 6 21.05 37.63 40.65
CA CYS A 6 21.82 37.25 39.44
C CYS A 6 22.55 35.92 39.64
N LEU A 7 22.78 35.20 38.53
CA LEU A 7 23.30 33.83 38.35
C LEU A 7 22.26 32.71 38.61
N ASN A 8 21.79 31.94 37.64
CA ASN A 8 22.19 31.75 36.24
C ASN A 8 20.96 31.42 35.40
N LEU A 9 20.68 32.30 34.46
CA LEU A 9 19.65 32.20 33.44
C LEU A 9 20.22 31.46 32.22
N SER A 10 20.51 30.16 32.35
CA SER A 10 21.04 29.36 31.22
C SER A 10 20.49 27.94 31.12
N VAL A 11 19.40 27.63 31.82
CA VAL A 11 18.66 26.38 31.63
C VAL A 11 17.30 26.70 31.00
N LEU A 12 17.33 27.32 29.83
CA LEU A 12 16.16 27.47 28.97
C LEU A 12 16.61 27.10 27.56
N LEU A 13 15.86 26.20 26.91
CA LEU A 13 16.05 25.67 25.56
C LEU A 13 16.90 24.39 25.42
N LEU A 14 16.60 23.36 26.22
CA LEU A 14 16.40 22.05 25.59
C LEU A 14 14.93 21.98 25.17
N ALA A 15 14.60 22.75 24.13
CA ALA A 15 13.40 22.48 23.35
C ALA A 15 13.62 21.08 22.78
N THR A 16 13.03 20.10 23.45
CA THR A 16 12.84 18.78 22.88
C THR A 16 12.09 19.02 21.58
N ASN A 17 12.82 18.98 20.46
CA ASN A 17 12.25 18.71 19.15
C ASN A 17 11.74 17.26 19.21
N VAL A 18 10.66 17.06 19.97
CA VAL A 18 9.75 15.97 19.73
C VAL A 18 9.15 16.33 18.38
N PHE A 19 9.78 15.85 17.31
CA PHE A 19 9.08 15.67 16.06
C PHE A 19 7.88 14.81 16.43
N ILE A 20 6.73 15.46 16.59
CA ILE A 20 5.44 14.78 16.60
C ILE A 20 5.34 14.23 15.18
N PHE A 21 5.84 13.02 14.97
CA PHE A 21 5.41 12.21 13.86
C PHE A 21 3.91 12.06 14.08
N ALA A 22 3.11 12.78 13.30
CA ALA A 22 1.69 12.52 13.22
C ALA A 22 1.57 11.01 12.97
N SER A 23 0.97 10.30 13.93
CA SER A 23 0.65 8.89 13.76
C SER A 23 -0.10 8.78 12.44
N ALA A 24 0.51 8.14 11.45
CA ALA A 24 -0.17 7.79 10.21
C ALA A 24 -1.32 6.85 10.60
N GLU A 25 -2.50 7.41 10.74
CA GLU A 25 -3.67 6.68 11.20
C GLU A 25 -4.26 5.96 9.98
N CYS A 26 -4.03 4.65 9.88
CA CYS A 26 -4.67 3.84 8.85
C CYS A 26 -6.17 3.69 9.16
N GLY A 27 -7.02 3.65 8.14
CA GLY A 27 -8.46 3.38 8.30
C GLY A 27 -9.34 4.51 7.75
N TYR A 28 -10.63 4.51 8.14
CA TYR A 28 -11.60 5.46 7.59
C TYR A 28 -11.24 6.93 7.84
N GLU A 29 -10.47 7.22 8.88
CA GLU A 29 -10.02 8.58 9.20
C GLU A 29 -8.96 9.12 8.21
N SER A 30 -8.23 8.25 7.49
CA SER A 30 -7.30 8.68 6.43
C SER A 30 -7.97 8.91 5.07
N CYS A 31 -9.25 8.57 4.95
CA CYS A 31 -10.00 8.79 3.72
C CYS A 31 -10.22 10.29 3.48
N PRO A 32 -10.03 10.79 2.24
CA PRO A 32 -10.38 12.16 1.90
C PRO A 32 -11.85 12.44 2.22
N LYS A 33 -12.11 13.53 2.95
CA LYS A 33 -13.47 13.93 3.32
C LYS A 33 -14.20 14.49 2.08
N GLY A 34 -15.41 13.99 1.85
CA GLY A 34 -16.30 14.55 0.85
C GLY A 34 -16.76 15.96 1.22
N LYS A 35 -17.23 16.72 0.22
CA LYS A 35 -17.84 18.04 0.39
C LYS A 35 -19.36 17.92 0.34
N GLU A 36 -20.02 18.34 1.42
CA GLU A 36 -21.48 18.31 1.53
C GLU A 36 -22.14 19.25 0.51
N GLY A 37 -23.24 18.82 -0.11
CA GLY A 37 -23.94 19.59 -1.15
C GLY A 37 -23.29 19.56 -2.53
N TYR A 38 -22.22 18.77 -2.72
CA TYR A 38 -21.54 18.59 -4.00
C TYR A 38 -21.53 17.12 -4.41
N LEU A 39 -21.37 16.86 -5.70
CA LEU A 39 -21.02 15.53 -6.19
C LEU A 39 -19.58 15.20 -5.78
N ASN A 40 -19.40 14.10 -5.06
CA ASN A 40 -18.09 13.61 -4.66
C ASN A 40 -17.63 12.53 -5.65
N ILE A 41 -16.52 12.78 -6.34
CA ILE A 41 -15.95 11.87 -7.33
C ILE A 41 -14.74 11.19 -6.71
N HIS A 42 -14.82 9.87 -6.55
CA HIS A 42 -13.73 9.05 -6.04
C HIS A 42 -12.94 8.45 -7.20
N LEU A 43 -11.73 8.97 -7.41
CA LEU A 43 -10.79 8.35 -8.35
C LEU A 43 -10.05 7.26 -7.60
N VAL A 44 -10.14 6.01 -8.10
CA VAL A 44 -9.51 4.84 -7.47
C VAL A 44 -8.51 4.22 -8.46
N PRO A 45 -7.24 4.71 -8.46
CA PRO A 45 -6.19 4.14 -9.31
C PRO A 45 -5.88 2.70 -8.93
N HIS A 46 -5.78 1.84 -9.94
CA HIS A 46 -5.50 0.41 -9.79
C HIS A 46 -4.74 -0.11 -11.02
N SER A 47 -4.15 -1.30 -10.89
CA SER A 47 -3.70 -2.13 -12.01
C SER A 47 -4.36 -3.50 -11.88
N HIS A 48 -4.74 -4.07 -13.01
CA HIS A 48 -5.24 -5.44 -13.06
C HIS A 48 -4.11 -6.34 -13.57
N ASP A 49 -3.54 -7.13 -12.64
CA ASP A 49 -2.33 -7.90 -12.90
C ASP A 49 -2.65 -9.40 -12.89
N ASP A 50 -3.08 -9.94 -14.03
CA ASP A 50 -3.46 -11.35 -14.18
C ASP A 50 -2.35 -12.30 -13.73
N VAL A 51 -2.66 -13.21 -12.79
CA VAL A 51 -1.75 -14.27 -12.32
C VAL A 51 -1.72 -15.42 -13.34
N GLY A 52 -1.34 -15.09 -14.57
CA GLY A 52 -1.35 -15.98 -15.73
C GLY A 52 -2.63 -15.85 -16.57
N TRP A 53 -2.45 -15.52 -17.85
CA TRP A 53 -3.52 -15.42 -18.85
C TRP A 53 -2.92 -15.62 -20.26
N LEU A 54 -2.57 -14.54 -20.97
CA LEU A 54 -1.87 -14.63 -22.26
C LEU A 54 -0.37 -14.94 -22.09
N LYS A 55 0.20 -14.53 -20.95
CA LYS A 55 1.57 -14.82 -20.55
C LYS A 55 1.58 -15.63 -19.26
N THR A 56 2.69 -16.32 -19.01
CA THR A 56 2.88 -16.97 -17.70
C THR A 56 3.09 -15.93 -16.60
N VAL A 57 2.91 -16.32 -15.34
CA VAL A 57 3.17 -15.46 -14.17
C VAL A 57 4.54 -14.80 -14.25
N ASP A 58 5.59 -15.55 -14.56
CA ASP A 58 6.96 -15.03 -14.66
C ASP A 58 7.15 -14.06 -15.83
N GLN A 59 6.51 -14.34 -16.97
CA GLN A 59 6.56 -13.45 -18.13
C GLN A 59 5.84 -12.12 -17.86
N TYR A 60 4.72 -12.15 -17.14
CA TYR A 60 4.07 -10.93 -16.65
C TYR A 60 4.93 -10.21 -15.62
N TYR A 61 5.57 -10.93 -14.70
CA TYR A 61 6.38 -10.30 -13.66
C TYR A 61 7.58 -9.54 -14.23
N TYR A 62 8.39 -10.18 -15.07
CA TYR A 62 9.62 -9.61 -15.62
C TYR A 62 9.43 -8.79 -16.90
N GLY A 63 8.23 -8.79 -17.49
CA GLY A 63 8.00 -8.10 -18.76
C GLY A 63 8.56 -8.82 -19.97
N ASP A 64 8.57 -10.16 -19.97
CA ASP A 64 8.97 -10.97 -21.12
C ASP A 64 7.79 -11.12 -22.12
N LYS A 65 8.10 -11.51 -23.36
CA LYS A 65 7.15 -11.75 -24.46
C LYS A 65 6.19 -10.58 -24.71
N ASN A 66 6.71 -9.35 -24.69
CA ASN A 66 5.91 -8.15 -24.94
C ASN A 66 5.29 -8.07 -26.35
N GLY A 67 5.71 -8.93 -27.28
CA GLY A 67 5.01 -9.12 -28.55
C GLY A 67 3.62 -9.78 -28.43
N ILE A 68 3.34 -10.47 -27.31
CA ILE A 68 2.00 -11.01 -26.99
C ILE A 68 1.16 -9.94 -26.29
N GLN A 69 1.71 -9.39 -25.21
CA GLN A 69 1.09 -8.32 -24.42
C GLN A 69 2.17 -7.52 -23.70
N LEU A 70 2.13 -6.19 -23.87
CA LEU A 70 3.02 -5.26 -23.20
C LEU A 70 2.58 -5.10 -21.73
N ALA A 71 3.22 -5.86 -20.83
CA ALA A 71 2.87 -5.91 -19.41
C ALA A 71 4.06 -6.39 -18.59
N ALA A 72 4.36 -5.69 -17.48
CA ALA A 72 5.52 -5.96 -16.63
C ALA A 72 5.24 -5.52 -15.17
N VAL A 73 4.81 -6.45 -14.33
CA VAL A 73 4.30 -6.16 -12.97
C VAL A 73 5.37 -5.57 -12.07
N GLN A 74 6.64 -6.00 -12.21
CA GLN A 74 7.73 -5.42 -11.44
C GLN A 74 7.83 -3.90 -11.63
N TYR A 75 7.78 -3.42 -12.88
CA TYR A 75 7.88 -1.99 -13.17
C TYR A 75 6.63 -1.21 -12.73
N ILE A 76 5.46 -1.86 -12.72
CA ILE A 76 4.23 -1.27 -12.17
C ILE A 76 4.43 -0.99 -10.68
N LEU A 77 4.86 -1.99 -9.90
CA LEU A 77 5.10 -1.83 -8.46
C LEU A 77 6.20 -0.80 -8.16
N ASP A 78 7.32 -0.85 -8.88
CA ASP A 78 8.42 0.12 -8.71
C ASP A 78 7.94 1.56 -8.97
N SER A 79 7.18 1.77 -10.06
CA SER A 79 6.67 3.10 -10.42
C SER A 79 5.58 3.58 -9.48
N VAL A 80 4.65 2.73 -9.06
CA VAL A 80 3.61 3.09 -8.08
C VAL A 80 4.25 3.55 -6.77
N VAL A 81 5.23 2.80 -6.23
CA VAL A 81 5.92 3.18 -4.99
C VAL A 81 6.67 4.51 -5.16
N SER A 82 7.30 4.74 -6.31
CA SER A 82 7.95 6.03 -6.61
C SER A 82 6.93 7.18 -6.70
N GLU A 83 5.80 6.98 -7.36
CA GLU A 83 4.79 8.01 -7.56
C GLU A 83 4.02 8.33 -6.28
N LEU A 84 3.71 7.35 -5.44
CA LEU A 84 3.05 7.60 -4.15
C LEU A 84 3.92 8.46 -3.23
N GLN A 85 5.24 8.26 -3.22
CA GLN A 85 6.15 9.10 -2.41
C GLN A 85 6.17 10.58 -2.81
N LYS A 86 5.80 10.91 -4.06
CA LYS A 86 5.84 12.29 -4.55
C LYS A 86 4.68 13.15 -4.06
N SER A 87 3.58 12.56 -3.59
CA SER A 87 2.46 13.32 -3.04
C SER A 87 1.65 12.51 -2.02
N PRO A 88 1.43 13.04 -0.80
CA PRO A 88 0.67 12.38 0.25
C PRO A 88 -0.83 12.22 -0.08
N ASP A 89 -1.31 12.86 -1.15
CA ASP A 89 -2.71 12.78 -1.61
C ASP A 89 -2.94 11.65 -2.61
N ARG A 90 -1.86 11.05 -3.15
CA ARG A 90 -1.99 9.96 -4.11
C ARG A 90 -2.42 8.69 -3.40
N ARG A 91 -3.22 7.89 -4.10
CA ARG A 91 -3.78 6.63 -3.62
C ARG A 91 -3.66 5.59 -4.72
N PHE A 92 -3.45 4.34 -4.32
CA PHE A 92 -3.44 3.20 -5.24
C PHE A 92 -3.95 1.95 -4.52
N ILE A 93 -4.82 1.18 -5.17
CA ILE A 93 -5.28 -0.12 -4.69
C ILE A 93 -4.56 -1.26 -5.40
N TYR A 94 -4.20 -2.32 -4.69
CA TYR A 94 -3.52 -3.49 -5.24
C TYR A 94 -4.18 -4.79 -4.77
N VAL A 95 -4.30 -5.80 -5.65
CA VAL A 95 -5.10 -7.01 -5.38
C VAL A 95 -4.24 -8.27 -5.28
N GLU A 96 -3.42 -8.54 -6.28
CA GLU A 96 -2.79 -9.85 -6.48
C GLU A 96 -1.54 -10.04 -5.59
N THR A 97 -1.77 -10.47 -4.35
CA THR A 97 -0.71 -10.60 -3.34
C THR A 97 0.42 -11.53 -3.78
N GLY A 98 0.18 -12.50 -4.67
CA GLY A 98 1.23 -13.36 -5.22
C GLY A 98 2.34 -12.59 -5.94
N PHE A 99 1.99 -11.60 -6.76
CA PHE A 99 2.96 -10.72 -7.40
C PHE A 99 3.62 -9.77 -6.41
N PHE A 100 2.84 -9.15 -5.53
CA PHE A 100 3.38 -8.25 -4.52
C PHE A 100 4.36 -8.96 -3.60
N TRP A 101 4.05 -10.18 -3.16
CA TRP A 101 4.93 -10.98 -2.32
C TRP A 101 6.25 -11.27 -3.01
N ARG A 102 6.21 -11.72 -4.28
CA ARG A 102 7.41 -11.95 -5.09
C ARG A 102 8.25 -10.67 -5.21
N TRP A 103 7.61 -9.53 -5.45
CA TRP A 103 8.29 -8.24 -5.51
C TRP A 103 8.91 -7.88 -4.16
N TRP A 104 8.14 -7.97 -3.08
CA TRP A 104 8.50 -7.63 -1.71
C TRP A 104 9.74 -8.36 -1.20
N THR A 105 9.83 -9.67 -1.46
CA THR A 105 10.97 -10.49 -1.00
C THR A 105 12.28 -10.13 -1.69
N ASN A 106 12.23 -9.41 -2.81
CA ASN A 106 13.41 -8.95 -3.55
C ASN A 106 13.81 -7.50 -3.21
N GLN A 107 13.07 -6.81 -2.33
CA GLN A 107 13.35 -5.42 -1.97
C GLN A 107 14.35 -5.30 -0.83
N ASP A 108 15.09 -4.18 -0.81
CA ASP A 108 15.93 -3.80 0.31
C ASP A 108 15.11 -3.26 1.50
N ALA A 109 15.78 -3.11 2.65
CA ALA A 109 15.14 -2.67 3.89
C ALA A 109 14.55 -1.25 3.80
N ASP A 110 15.17 -0.37 3.00
CA ASP A 110 14.68 0.99 2.81
C ASP A 110 13.37 1.02 2.03
N THR A 111 13.31 0.28 0.91
CA THR A 111 12.11 0.15 0.09
C THR A 111 10.99 -0.52 0.88
N GLN A 112 11.30 -1.58 1.64
CA GLN A 112 10.32 -2.22 2.52
C GLN A 112 9.76 -1.23 3.57
N ARG A 113 10.62 -0.40 4.17
CA ARG A 113 10.21 0.64 5.12
C ARG A 113 9.31 1.70 4.46
N VAL A 114 9.67 2.15 3.25
CA VAL A 114 8.86 3.09 2.47
C VAL A 114 7.47 2.54 2.23
N VAL A 115 7.37 1.32 1.70
CA VAL A 115 6.08 0.69 1.38
C VAL A 115 5.26 0.45 2.64
N THR A 116 5.89 0.03 3.73
CA THR A 116 5.21 -0.10 5.03
C THR A 116 4.59 1.23 5.46
N ASN A 117 5.31 2.35 5.28
CA ASN A 117 4.77 3.68 5.56
C ASN A 117 3.63 4.07 4.62
N LEU A 118 3.72 3.76 3.32
CA LEU A 118 2.65 4.01 2.35
C LEU A 118 1.37 3.25 2.73
N ILE A 119 1.50 2.02 3.24
CA ILE A 119 0.37 1.22 3.73
C ILE A 119 -0.19 1.82 5.02
N ASN A 120 0.66 2.16 5.99
CA ASN A 120 0.22 2.75 7.26
C ASN A 120 -0.45 4.11 7.07
N THR A 121 -0.05 4.89 6.06
CA THR A 121 -0.68 6.18 5.71
C THR A 121 -1.96 6.02 4.87
N GLY A 122 -2.29 4.81 4.43
CA GLY A 122 -3.42 4.55 3.54
C GLY A 122 -3.20 5.02 2.10
N GLN A 123 -1.96 5.29 1.70
CA GLN A 123 -1.63 5.64 0.31
C GLN A 123 -1.63 4.42 -0.61
N LEU A 124 -1.12 3.29 -0.11
CA LEU A 124 -1.20 2.00 -0.77
C LEU A 124 -2.16 1.11 0.02
N GLU A 125 -3.26 0.73 -0.59
CA GLU A 125 -4.27 -0.14 0.04
C GLU A 125 -4.32 -1.48 -0.69
N PHE A 126 -4.28 -2.57 0.07
CA PHE A 126 -4.58 -3.88 -0.50
C PHE A 126 -6.09 -4.08 -0.46
N ILE A 127 -6.63 -4.79 -1.44
CA ILE A 127 -8.05 -5.12 -1.50
C ILE A 127 -8.18 -6.60 -1.82
N SER A 128 -9.17 -7.26 -1.24
CA SER A 128 -9.29 -8.71 -1.14
C SER A 128 -8.15 -9.34 -0.32
N GLY A 129 -6.90 -9.25 -0.80
CA GLY A 129 -5.72 -9.81 -0.16
C GLY A 129 -5.50 -11.30 -0.45
N GLY A 130 -6.14 -11.83 -1.49
CA GLY A 130 -5.88 -13.18 -1.98
C GLY A 130 -4.54 -13.28 -2.72
N TRP A 131 -4.08 -14.51 -2.94
CA TRP A 131 -2.92 -14.78 -3.80
C TRP A 131 -3.18 -14.30 -5.24
N CYS A 132 -4.42 -14.48 -5.72
CA CYS A 132 -4.95 -13.96 -6.97
C CYS A 132 -6.42 -13.55 -6.81
N MET A 133 -6.97 -12.88 -7.81
CA MET A 133 -8.42 -12.79 -7.99
C MET A 133 -8.91 -14.12 -8.58
N ASN A 134 -9.48 -14.99 -7.75
CA ASN A 134 -9.95 -16.31 -8.19
C ASN A 134 -11.23 -16.21 -9.02
N ASP A 135 -11.42 -17.15 -9.94
CA ASP A 135 -12.72 -17.36 -10.59
C ASP A 135 -13.79 -17.73 -9.54
N GLU A 136 -15.03 -17.30 -9.76
CA GLU A 136 -16.18 -17.56 -8.89
C GLU A 136 -17.10 -18.68 -9.42
N ALA A 137 -16.90 -19.17 -10.65
CA ALA A 137 -17.75 -20.19 -11.26
C ALA A 137 -17.18 -21.62 -11.16
N THR A 138 -15.88 -21.79 -11.37
CA THR A 138 -15.21 -23.09 -11.55
C THR A 138 -14.22 -23.44 -10.43
N THR A 139 -14.27 -22.72 -9.32
CA THR A 139 -13.42 -22.97 -8.15
C THR A 139 -14.17 -23.70 -7.04
N HIS A 140 -13.47 -24.60 -6.35
CA HIS A 140 -13.98 -25.21 -5.13
C HIS A 140 -13.70 -24.27 -3.95
N TYR A 141 -14.65 -24.11 -3.03
CA TYR A 141 -14.54 -23.18 -1.90
C TYR A 141 -13.28 -23.41 -1.05
N ASN A 142 -12.82 -24.67 -0.89
CA ASN A 142 -11.54 -24.95 -0.21
C ASN A 142 -10.36 -24.23 -0.89
N ALA A 143 -10.28 -24.24 -2.22
CA ALA A 143 -9.20 -23.57 -2.94
C ALA A 143 -9.29 -22.04 -2.81
N ILE A 144 -10.51 -21.49 -2.76
CA ILE A 144 -10.75 -20.08 -2.46
C ILE A 144 -10.24 -19.74 -1.06
N ILE A 145 -10.58 -20.54 -0.05
CA ILE A 145 -10.13 -20.35 1.34
C ILE A 145 -8.60 -20.44 1.41
N ASP A 146 -7.99 -21.43 0.77
CA ASP A 146 -6.54 -21.63 0.81
C ASP A 146 -5.79 -20.46 0.19
N GLN A 147 -6.20 -20.01 -1.00
CA GLN A 147 -5.52 -18.91 -1.69
C GLN A 147 -5.72 -17.57 -0.95
N MET A 148 -6.90 -17.32 -0.38
CA MET A 148 -7.14 -16.15 0.47
C MET A 148 -6.30 -16.21 1.75
N THR A 149 -6.23 -17.38 2.40
CA THR A 149 -5.45 -17.58 3.62
C THR A 149 -3.96 -17.37 3.36
N LEU A 150 -3.45 -17.84 2.22
CA LEU A 150 -2.06 -17.66 1.83
C LEU A 150 -1.73 -16.18 1.60
N GLY A 151 -2.53 -15.48 0.79
CA GLY A 151 -2.33 -14.05 0.52
C GLY A 151 -2.35 -13.21 1.80
N LEU A 152 -3.37 -13.38 2.64
CA LEU A 152 -3.49 -12.66 3.92
C LEU A 152 -2.36 -12.98 4.90
N ARG A 153 -1.80 -14.20 4.88
CA ARG A 153 -0.66 -14.58 5.72
C ARG A 153 0.65 -13.94 5.25
N CYS A 154 0.89 -13.89 3.94
CA CYS A 154 2.06 -13.23 3.37
C CYS A 154 2.04 -11.72 3.66
N HIS A 155 0.86 -11.13 3.78
CA HIS A 155 0.63 -9.74 4.15
C HIS A 155 0.63 -9.50 5.69
N LYS A 156 1.50 -10.13 6.49
CA LYS A 156 1.61 -9.80 7.93
C LYS A 156 2.26 -8.41 8.17
N MET A 157 1.60 -7.35 7.68
CA MET A 157 1.88 -5.94 7.96
C MET A 157 0.89 -5.33 8.97
N GLY A 158 0.12 -6.15 9.69
CA GLY A 158 -0.75 -5.70 10.79
C GLY A 158 -2.11 -5.12 10.37
N HIS A 159 -2.50 -5.22 9.09
CA HIS A 159 -3.74 -4.66 8.55
C HIS A 159 -4.76 -5.73 8.18
N THR A 160 -6.00 -5.54 8.62
CA THR A 160 -7.15 -6.36 8.20
C THR A 160 -7.78 -5.77 6.94
N GLN A 161 -7.82 -6.54 5.85
CA GLN A 161 -8.47 -6.12 4.62
C GLN A 161 -10.00 -6.07 4.78
N ARG A 162 -10.63 -5.01 4.27
CA ARG A 162 -12.07 -4.73 4.50
C ARG A 162 -12.90 -4.63 3.22
N HIS A 163 -12.28 -4.61 2.06
CA HIS A 163 -12.95 -4.46 0.76
C HIS A 163 -12.55 -5.58 -0.18
N VAL A 164 -13.52 -6.09 -0.96
CA VAL A 164 -13.29 -7.06 -2.03
C VAL A 164 -13.56 -6.33 -3.35
N LEU A 165 -12.59 -6.37 -4.26
CA LEU A 165 -12.80 -5.90 -5.63
C LEU A 165 -13.29 -7.06 -6.47
N ARG A 166 -14.37 -6.81 -7.22
CA ARG A 166 -14.87 -7.69 -8.26
C ARG A 166 -14.73 -6.93 -9.57
N LEU A 167 -13.81 -7.37 -10.43
CA LEU A 167 -13.75 -6.92 -11.82
C LEU A 167 -14.52 -7.95 -12.65
N ALA A 168 -15.45 -7.47 -13.47
CA ALA A 168 -16.32 -8.29 -14.30
C ALA A 168 -15.67 -8.65 -15.64
#